data_AF-A0A7K1DR31-F1
#
_entry.id   AF-A0A7K1DR31-F1
#
_cell.length_a   1.000
_cell.length_b   1.000
_cell.length_c   1.000
_cell.angle_alpha   90.00
_cell.angle_beta   90.00
_cell.angle_gamma   90.00
#
_symmetry.space_group_name_H-M   'P 1'
#
loop_
_entity.id
_entity.type
_entity.pdbx_description
1 polymer ?
#
loop_
_entity_poly.entity_id
_entity_poly.type
_entity_poly.pdbx_seq_one_letter_code
_entity_poly.pdbx_strand_id
1 'polypeptide(L)'
;MVGSRHFGGMVVEAHLTQPGKETEFVDQDGRPTTGTRQALRKIPSFRNGLSVFFTYSQTFALLYIALHFGAWTWLPVFILMGRAHAQFASLMHEAAHRLLFRNRRLNDFCGRWLIGYPVFTNTDAYRRVHMAHHRQEFGPNEPDFALYANYPISRASFRRKLVRDASGRTGLRLLREQLRGIHSDVVVVRQTLIKILVVQA
;
A
#
# COMPACT_ATOMS: atom_id res chain seq x y z
N MET A 1 -27.22 -3.18 -6.63
CA MET A 1 -26.21 -2.94 -7.68
C MET A 1 -25.75 -4.26 -8.31
N VAL A 2 -26.70 -5.10 -8.72
CA VAL A 2 -26.44 -6.23 -9.62
C VAL A 2 -26.62 -5.67 -11.04
N GLY A 3 -25.63 -5.85 -11.92
CA GLY A 3 -25.74 -5.44 -13.33
C GLY A 3 -25.14 -4.08 -13.72
N SER A 4 -24.28 -3.47 -12.91
CA SER A 4 -23.48 -2.35 -13.43
C SER A 4 -22.54 -2.92 -14.52
N ARG A 5 -22.58 -2.35 -15.74
CA ARG A 5 -21.73 -2.73 -16.90
C ARG A 5 -20.22 -2.63 -16.63
N HIS A 6 -19.85 -2.17 -15.45
CA HIS A 6 -18.56 -1.64 -15.06
C HIS A 6 -17.69 -2.62 -14.26
N PHE A 7 -18.25 -3.77 -13.85
CA PHE A 7 -17.50 -4.85 -13.18
C PHE A 7 -17.31 -6.09 -14.06
N GLY A 8 -17.54 -5.96 -15.38
CA GLY A 8 -17.30 -7.03 -16.36
C GLY A 8 -18.02 -8.36 -16.08
N GLY A 9 -19.15 -8.34 -15.36
CA GLY A 9 -19.88 -9.55 -14.98
C GLY A 9 -19.21 -10.39 -13.89
N MET A 10 -18.22 -9.85 -13.16
CA MET A 10 -17.55 -10.55 -12.04
C MET A 10 -18.38 -10.59 -10.75
N VAL A 11 -19.54 -9.92 -10.73
CA VAL A 11 -20.50 -10.02 -9.63
C VAL A 11 -21.35 -11.26 -9.88
N VAL A 12 -21.19 -12.25 -9.02
CA VAL A 12 -22.00 -13.48 -9.05
C VAL A 12 -23.46 -13.09 -8.81
N GLU A 13 -24.38 -13.75 -9.52
CA GLU A 13 -25.82 -13.52 -9.33
C GLU A 13 -26.21 -13.78 -7.87
N ALA A 14 -27.03 -12.91 -7.28
CA ALA A 14 -27.36 -12.97 -5.86
C ALA A 14 -28.00 -14.30 -5.43
N HIS A 15 -28.68 -14.99 -6.35
CA HIS A 15 -29.27 -16.30 -6.08
C HIS A 15 -28.22 -17.42 -5.93
N LEU A 16 -26.99 -17.20 -6.40
CA LEU A 16 -25.86 -18.11 -6.24
C LEU A 16 -25.06 -17.85 -4.94
N THR A 17 -25.32 -16.72 -4.27
CA THR A 17 -24.72 -16.43 -2.96
C THR A 17 -25.64 -16.94 -1.85
N GLN A 18 -25.14 -17.86 -1.03
CA GLN A 18 -25.82 -18.31 0.19
C GLN A 18 -25.31 -17.52 1.40
N PRO A 19 -26.10 -17.37 2.48
CA PRO A 19 -25.59 -16.85 3.75
C PRO A 19 -24.33 -17.61 4.18
N GLY A 20 -23.39 -16.90 4.80
CA GLY A 20 -22.15 -17.49 5.26
C GLY A 20 -22.41 -18.61 6.28
N LYS A 21 -21.55 -19.62 6.28
CA LYS A 21 -21.57 -20.65 7.34
C LYS A 21 -20.97 -20.06 8.62
N GLU A 22 -21.76 -20.02 9.68
CA GLU A 22 -21.28 -19.60 10.99
C GLU A 22 -20.18 -20.55 11.49
N THR A 23 -19.17 -19.96 12.14
CA THR A 23 -18.04 -20.65 12.75
C THR A 23 -17.74 -20.04 14.11
N GLU A 24 -16.84 -20.64 14.88
CA GLU A 24 -16.37 -20.03 16.14
C GLU A 24 -15.74 -18.63 15.95
N PHE A 25 -15.30 -18.29 14.73
CA PHE A 25 -14.61 -17.05 14.42
C PHE A 25 -15.47 -16.01 13.69
N VAL A 26 -16.49 -16.43 12.95
CA VAL A 26 -17.22 -15.61 11.97
C VAL A 26 -18.72 -15.93 12.02
N ASP A 27 -19.54 -14.88 12.11
CA ASP A 27 -21.01 -14.92 12.11
C ASP A 27 -21.57 -15.25 10.71
N GLN A 28 -22.89 -15.52 10.61
CA GLN A 28 -23.58 -15.82 9.34
C GLN A 28 -23.42 -14.73 8.26
N ASP A 29 -23.28 -13.46 8.67
CA ASP A 29 -23.06 -12.33 7.77
C ASP A 29 -21.59 -12.18 7.31
N GLY A 30 -20.72 -13.15 7.62
CA GLY A 30 -19.30 -13.12 7.28
C GLY A 30 -18.46 -12.16 8.13
N ARG A 31 -19.03 -11.64 9.23
CA ARG A 31 -18.33 -10.73 10.14
C ARG A 31 -17.66 -11.48 11.29
N PRO A 32 -16.48 -11.05 11.77
CA PRO A 32 -15.88 -11.69 12.93
C PRO A 32 -16.79 -11.60 14.17
N THR A 33 -16.89 -12.70 14.91
CA THR A 33 -17.61 -12.81 16.19
C THR A 33 -17.06 -11.77 17.19
N THR A 34 -17.83 -11.45 18.23
CA THR A 34 -17.40 -10.44 19.23
C THR A 34 -16.04 -10.78 19.85
N GLY A 35 -15.82 -12.05 20.23
CA GLY A 35 -14.53 -12.51 20.78
C GLY A 35 -13.38 -12.36 19.80
N THR A 36 -13.57 -12.83 18.56
CA THR A 36 -12.59 -12.71 17.47
C THR A 36 -12.26 -11.26 17.17
N ARG A 37 -13.27 -10.38 17.10
CA ARG A 37 -13.10 -8.94 16.88
C ARG A 37 -12.29 -8.28 18.00
N GLN A 38 -12.50 -8.67 19.25
CA GLN A 38 -11.71 -8.16 20.38
C GLN A 38 -10.24 -8.64 20.30
N ALA A 39 -10.02 -9.89 19.91
CA ALA A 39 -8.67 -10.43 19.71
C ALA A 39 -7.93 -9.70 18.58
N LEU A 40 -8.58 -9.50 17.42
CA LEU A 40 -8.02 -8.81 16.26
C LEU A 40 -7.70 -7.32 16.51
N ARG A 41 -8.34 -6.68 17.51
CA ARG A 41 -8.03 -5.30 17.91
C ARG A 41 -6.74 -5.15 18.72
N LYS A 42 -6.12 -6.26 19.17
CA LYS A 42 -4.86 -6.21 19.92
C LYS A 42 -3.69 -5.97 18.99
N ILE A 43 -3.20 -4.73 18.95
CA ILE A 43 -2.02 -4.35 18.14
C ILE A 43 -0.71 -4.80 18.84
N PRO A 44 0.09 -5.72 18.24
CA PRO A 44 1.33 -6.22 18.82
C PRO A 44 2.50 -5.27 18.56
N SER A 45 2.49 -4.11 19.22
CA SER A 45 3.40 -2.98 18.95
C SER A 45 4.89 -3.35 18.96
N PHE A 46 5.34 -4.22 19.87
CA PHE A 46 6.73 -4.67 19.91
C PHE A 46 7.13 -5.49 18.67
N ARG A 47 6.30 -6.46 18.27
CA ARG A 47 6.53 -7.28 17.06
C ARG A 47 6.54 -6.41 15.80
N ASN A 48 5.62 -5.45 15.71
CA ASN A 48 5.59 -4.50 14.61
C ASN A 48 6.84 -3.62 14.58
N GLY A 49 7.34 -3.20 15.74
CA GLY A 49 8.63 -2.51 15.88
C GLY A 49 9.80 -3.35 15.37
N LEU A 50 9.83 -4.65 15.69
CA LEU A 50 10.82 -5.57 15.13
C LEU A 50 10.72 -5.66 13.59
N SER A 51 9.50 -5.68 13.02
CA SER A 51 9.33 -5.66 11.57
C SER A 51 9.94 -4.41 10.93
N VAL A 52 9.71 -3.22 11.51
CA VAL A 52 10.33 -1.97 11.04
C VAL A 52 11.86 -2.05 11.14
N PHE A 53 12.38 -2.49 12.28
CA PHE A 53 13.82 -2.67 12.49
C PHE A 53 14.43 -3.62 11.46
N PHE A 54 13.85 -4.80 11.25
CA PHE A 54 14.36 -5.78 10.30
C PHE A 54 14.28 -5.30 8.85
N THR A 55 13.24 -4.54 8.48
CA THR A 55 13.16 -3.93 7.14
C THR A 55 14.35 -2.99 6.92
N TYR A 56 14.64 -2.10 7.87
CA TYR A 56 15.81 -1.21 7.78
C TYR A 56 17.13 -1.98 7.77
N SER A 57 17.32 -2.93 8.69
CA SER A 57 18.54 -3.73 8.78
C SER A 57 18.82 -4.50 7.49
N GLN A 58 17.79 -5.08 6.87
CA GLN A 58 17.92 -5.73 5.56
C GLN A 58 18.29 -4.74 4.46
N THR A 59 17.68 -3.55 4.43
CA THR A 59 18.01 -2.51 3.46
C THR A 59 19.47 -2.05 3.61
N PHE A 60 19.91 -1.75 4.83
CA PHE A 60 21.30 -1.36 5.08
C PHE A 60 22.29 -2.48 4.74
N ALA A 61 21.96 -3.74 5.05
CA ALA A 61 22.79 -4.87 4.65
C ALA A 61 22.93 -4.98 3.13
N LEU A 62 21.85 -4.76 2.37
CA LEU A 62 21.90 -4.75 0.90
C LEU A 62 22.77 -3.62 0.36
N LEU A 63 22.66 -2.41 0.93
CA LEU A 63 23.52 -1.28 0.57
C LEU A 63 24.99 -1.57 0.88
N TYR A 64 25.27 -2.13 2.07
CA TYR A 64 26.61 -2.54 2.46
C TYR A 64 27.19 -3.55 1.46
N ILE A 65 26.41 -4.57 1.07
CA ILE A 65 26.83 -5.57 0.07
C ILE A 65 27.17 -4.92 -1.27
N ALA A 66 26.29 -4.04 -1.78
CA ALA A 66 26.49 -3.36 -3.05
C ALA A 66 27.77 -2.50 -3.09
N LEU A 67 28.13 -1.90 -1.95
CA LEU A 67 29.29 -1.01 -1.82
C LEU A 67 30.61 -1.74 -1.62
N HIS A 68 30.61 -2.95 -1.03
CA HIS A 68 31.85 -3.60 -0.57
C HIS A 68 32.22 -4.89 -1.33
N PHE A 69 31.29 -5.53 -2.06
CA PHE A 69 31.54 -6.85 -2.67
C PHE A 69 31.66 -6.80 -4.20
N GLY A 70 31.64 -5.61 -4.80
CA GLY A 70 31.90 -5.38 -6.23
C GLY A 70 30.65 -5.38 -7.11
N ALA A 71 30.83 -4.98 -8.38
CA ALA A 71 29.73 -4.62 -9.27
C ALA A 71 28.78 -5.78 -9.64
N TRP A 72 29.21 -7.03 -9.53
CA TRP A 72 28.36 -8.20 -9.77
C TRP A 72 27.19 -8.30 -8.78
N THR A 73 27.30 -7.65 -7.61
CA THR A 73 26.23 -7.57 -6.60
C THR A 73 25.15 -6.54 -6.94
N TRP A 74 25.39 -5.63 -7.88
CA TRP A 74 24.48 -4.50 -8.13
C TRP A 74 23.12 -4.95 -8.66
N LEU A 75 23.10 -5.88 -9.62
CA LEU A 75 21.85 -6.39 -10.19
C LEU A 75 20.98 -7.12 -9.15
N PRO A 76 21.49 -8.11 -8.38
CA PRO A 76 20.68 -8.76 -7.35
C PRO A 76 20.27 -7.79 -6.24
N VAL A 77 21.14 -6.87 -5.81
CA VAL A 77 20.76 -5.84 -4.83
C VAL A 77 19.66 -4.93 -5.38
N PHE A 78 19.74 -4.49 -6.64
CA PHE A 78 18.70 -3.68 -7.27
C PHE A 78 17.33 -4.38 -7.24
N ILE A 79 17.27 -5.67 -7.59
CA ILE A 79 16.04 -6.47 -7.51
C ILE A 79 15.53 -6.56 -6.06
N LEU A 80 16.43 -6.84 -5.11
CA LEU A 80 16.09 -6.97 -3.69
C LEU A 80 15.70 -5.62 -3.05
N MET A 81 16.14 -4.49 -3.59
CA MET A 81 15.68 -3.16 -3.21
C MET A 81 14.22 -2.95 -3.60
N GLY A 82 13.76 -3.52 -4.73
CA GLY A 82 12.34 -3.56 -5.09
C GLY A 82 11.50 -4.29 -4.02
N ARG A 83 11.99 -5.43 -3.53
CA ARG A 83 11.38 -6.14 -2.38
C ARG A 83 11.39 -5.29 -1.11
N ALA A 84 12.50 -4.64 -0.79
CA ALA A 84 12.60 -3.75 0.38
C ALA A 84 11.57 -2.61 0.29
N HIS A 85 11.44 -1.96 -0.86
CA HIS A 85 10.43 -0.94 -1.11
C HIS A 85 9.01 -1.47 -0.86
N ALA A 86 8.68 -2.67 -1.35
CA ALA A 86 7.39 -3.29 -1.09
C ALA A 86 7.15 -3.58 0.41
N GLN A 87 8.17 -3.95 1.17
CA GLN A 87 8.07 -4.13 2.63
C GLN A 87 7.79 -2.80 3.34
N PHE A 88 8.49 -1.72 2.98
CA PHE A 88 8.19 -0.38 3.48
C PHE A 88 6.76 0.04 3.14
N ALA A 89 6.31 -0.17 1.89
CA ALA A 89 4.94 0.16 1.48
C ALA A 89 3.89 -0.63 2.29
N SER A 90 4.15 -1.91 2.58
CA SER A 90 3.28 -2.74 3.42
C SER A 90 3.17 -2.21 4.86
N LEU A 91 4.31 -1.86 5.49
CA LEU A 91 4.30 -1.27 6.84
C LEU A 91 3.67 0.14 6.85
N MET A 92 3.82 0.90 5.76
CA MET A 92 3.19 2.22 5.58
C MET A 92 1.67 2.06 5.50
N HIS A 93 1.18 1.06 4.76
CA HIS A 93 -0.24 0.71 4.70
C HIS A 93 -0.78 0.34 6.09
N GLU A 94 -0.04 -0.46 6.86
CA GLU A 94 -0.43 -0.79 8.25
C GLU A 94 -0.49 0.46 9.15
N ALA A 95 0.45 1.38 8.97
CA ALA A 95 0.42 2.68 9.65
C ALA A 95 -0.74 3.56 9.18
N ALA A 96 -1.15 3.47 7.91
CA ALA A 96 -2.31 4.16 7.37
C ALA A 96 -3.60 3.66 8.05
N HIS A 97 -3.73 2.35 8.29
CA HIS A 97 -4.82 1.75 9.10
C HIS A 97 -4.73 2.05 10.60
N ARG A 98 -3.63 2.65 11.06
CA ARG A 98 -3.31 2.85 12.50
C ARG A 98 -3.22 1.54 13.28
N LEU A 99 -2.70 0.52 12.63
CA LEU A 99 -2.47 -0.80 13.20
C LEU A 99 -0.97 -1.09 13.40
N LEU A 100 -0.06 -0.20 12.95
CA LEU A 100 1.37 -0.40 13.14
C LEU A 100 1.76 -0.27 14.63
N PHE A 101 1.27 0.74 15.33
CA PHE A 101 1.49 0.90 16.78
C PHE A 101 0.21 1.30 17.52
N ARG A 102 0.03 0.81 18.74
CA ARG A 102 -1.13 1.15 19.59
C ARG A 102 -1.17 2.66 19.92
N ASN A 103 -0.02 3.27 20.16
CA ASN A 103 0.07 4.72 20.36
C ASN A 103 -0.07 5.44 19.01
N ARG A 104 -1.16 6.18 18.83
CA ARG A 104 -1.47 6.86 17.56
C ARG A 104 -0.43 7.91 17.15
N ARG A 105 0.17 8.64 18.09
CA ARG A 105 1.20 9.63 17.79
C ARG A 105 2.47 8.95 17.28
N LEU A 106 2.88 7.86 17.94
CA LEU A 106 4.01 7.03 17.50
C LEU A 106 3.73 6.40 16.13
N ASN A 107 2.53 5.83 15.93
CA ASN A 107 2.10 5.27 14.66
C ASN A 107 2.20 6.29 13.53
N ASP A 108 1.63 7.48 13.72
CA ASP A 108 1.62 8.51 12.70
C ASP A 108 3.02 9.11 12.48
N PHE A 109 3.85 9.19 13.52
CA PHE A 109 5.25 9.60 13.39
C PHE A 109 6.05 8.59 12.57
N CYS A 110 6.08 7.31 12.98
CA CYS A 110 6.82 6.26 12.27
C CYS A 110 6.29 6.10 10.84
N GLY A 111 4.97 6.06 10.67
CA GLY A 111 4.31 5.91 9.38
C GLY A 111 4.68 7.01 8.39
N ARG A 112 4.85 8.26 8.86
CA ARG A 112 5.33 9.37 8.00
C ARG A 112 6.84 9.33 7.81
N TRP A 113 7.59 9.51 8.89
CA TRP A 113 9.01 9.88 8.82
C TRP A 113 9.94 8.70 8.58
N LEU A 114 9.60 7.52 9.13
CA LEU A 114 10.47 6.34 9.09
C LEU A 114 10.00 5.30 8.06
N ILE A 115 8.89 5.52 7.37
CA ILE A 115 8.36 4.50 6.46
C ILE A 115 7.85 5.16 5.19
N GLY A 116 6.82 6.00 5.28
CA GLY A 116 6.19 6.63 4.11
C GLY A 116 7.14 7.54 3.34
N TYR A 117 7.77 8.51 4.00
CA TYR A 117 8.67 9.46 3.36
C TYR A 117 9.90 8.78 2.72
N PRO A 118 10.58 7.80 3.36
CA PRO A 118 11.62 7.00 2.70
C PRO A 118 11.21 6.34 1.38
N VAL A 119 9.92 6.03 1.18
CA VAL A 119 9.38 5.51 -0.08
C VAL A 119 8.52 6.52 -0.84
N PHE A 120 8.82 7.82 -0.67
CA PHE A 120 8.18 8.94 -1.38
C PHE A 120 6.65 9.01 -1.22
N THR A 121 6.10 8.46 -0.14
CA THR A 121 4.65 8.39 0.09
C THR A 121 4.21 9.33 1.21
N ASN A 122 3.22 10.18 0.93
CA ASN A 122 2.52 10.93 1.96
C ASN A 122 1.49 10.04 2.67
N THR A 123 1.87 9.45 3.80
CA THR A 123 1.04 8.50 4.57
C THR A 123 -0.33 9.07 4.97
N ASP A 124 -0.45 10.38 5.23
CA ASP A 124 -1.74 10.98 5.60
C ASP A 124 -2.67 11.13 4.38
N ALA A 125 -2.13 11.55 3.24
CA ALA A 125 -2.89 11.63 2.01
C ALA A 125 -3.31 10.23 1.55
N TYR A 126 -2.37 9.29 1.58
CA TYR A 126 -2.63 7.88 1.29
C TYR A 126 -3.74 7.33 2.20
N ARG A 127 -3.63 7.52 3.52
CA ARG A 127 -4.67 7.10 4.47
C ARG A 127 -6.06 7.63 4.11
N ARG A 128 -6.19 8.90 3.72
CA ARG A 128 -7.51 9.48 3.39
C ARG A 128 -8.15 8.77 2.20
N VAL A 129 -7.41 8.61 1.10
CA VAL A 129 -7.90 7.94 -0.11
C VAL A 129 -8.13 6.46 0.16
N HIS A 130 -7.21 5.81 0.87
CA HIS A 130 -7.30 4.40 1.21
C HIS A 130 -8.48 4.07 2.13
N MET A 131 -8.77 4.91 3.13
CA MET A 131 -9.97 4.72 3.96
C MET A 131 -11.27 4.93 3.17
N ALA A 132 -11.25 5.81 2.17
CA ALA A 132 -12.38 5.98 1.27
C ALA A 132 -12.57 4.73 0.40
N HIS A 133 -11.48 4.16 -0.12
CA HIS A 133 -11.48 2.88 -0.83
C HIS A 133 -12.13 1.76 0.00
N HIS A 134 -11.59 1.46 1.18
CA HIS A 134 -12.16 0.44 2.08
C HIS A 134 -13.64 0.66 2.44
N ARG A 135 -14.10 1.91 2.47
CA ARG A 135 -15.48 2.25 2.79
C ARG A 135 -16.42 2.13 1.58
N GLN A 136 -15.93 2.45 0.39
CA GLN A 136 -16.70 2.56 -0.83
C GLN A 136 -16.38 1.46 -1.83
N GLU A 137 -15.66 0.41 -1.42
CA GLU A 137 -15.24 -0.71 -2.25
C GLU A 137 -16.39 -1.21 -3.15
N PHE A 138 -16.16 -1.24 -4.46
CA PHE A 138 -17.15 -1.57 -5.50
C PHE A 138 -18.42 -0.69 -5.54
N GLY A 139 -18.46 0.40 -4.78
CA GLY A 139 -19.49 1.42 -4.79
C GLY A 139 -19.26 2.47 -5.89
N PRO A 140 -20.26 3.34 -6.13
CA PRO A 140 -20.18 4.38 -7.16
C PRO A 140 -19.13 5.46 -6.86
N ASN A 141 -18.72 5.60 -5.59
CA ASN A 141 -17.77 6.60 -5.12
C ASN A 141 -16.39 6.01 -4.79
N GLU A 142 -16.10 4.81 -5.28
CA GLU A 142 -14.83 4.13 -5.07
C GLU A 142 -13.69 4.89 -5.77
N PRO A 143 -12.71 5.47 -5.04
CA PRO A 143 -11.61 6.23 -5.65
C PRO A 143 -10.75 5.43 -6.62
N ASP A 144 -10.61 4.12 -6.41
CA ASP A 144 -9.76 3.23 -7.19
C ASP A 144 -10.51 2.48 -8.30
N PHE A 145 -11.77 2.86 -8.57
CA PHE A 145 -12.63 2.21 -9.56
C PHE A 145 -11.94 2.01 -10.92
N ALA A 146 -11.20 3.01 -11.39
CA ALA A 146 -10.49 2.96 -12.68
C ALA A 146 -9.42 1.84 -12.76
N LEU A 147 -8.91 1.36 -11.62
CA LEU A 147 -7.90 0.30 -11.58
C LEU A 147 -8.46 -1.05 -12.03
N TYR A 148 -9.73 -1.31 -11.74
CA TYR A 148 -10.37 -2.61 -12.02
C TYR A 148 -11.61 -2.54 -12.92
N ALA A 149 -12.06 -1.35 -13.33
CA ALA A 149 -13.23 -1.13 -14.21
C ALA A 149 -13.25 -1.96 -15.52
N ASN A 150 -12.07 -2.39 -15.98
CA ASN A 150 -11.90 -3.08 -17.26
C ASN A 150 -11.60 -4.57 -17.13
N TYR A 151 -11.78 -5.16 -15.94
CA TYR A 151 -11.61 -6.60 -15.78
C TYR A 151 -12.86 -7.37 -16.25
N PRO A 152 -12.69 -8.58 -16.81
CA PRO A 152 -11.41 -9.23 -17.11
C PRO A 152 -10.68 -8.59 -18.31
N ILE A 153 -9.35 -8.48 -18.23
CA ILE A 153 -8.53 -7.92 -19.31
C ILE A 153 -7.98 -9.00 -20.25
N SER A 154 -7.77 -8.67 -21.53
CA SER A 154 -7.13 -9.58 -22.48
C SER A 154 -5.65 -9.84 -22.16
N ARG A 155 -5.12 -10.99 -22.59
CA ARG A 155 -3.67 -11.31 -22.49
C ARG A 155 -2.78 -10.24 -23.11
N ALA A 156 -3.21 -9.64 -24.23
CA ALA A 156 -2.49 -8.55 -24.87
C ALA A 156 -2.44 -7.29 -23.98
N SER A 157 -3.55 -6.94 -23.33
CA SER A 157 -3.59 -5.84 -22.35
C SER A 157 -2.67 -6.10 -21.16
N PHE A 158 -2.73 -7.32 -20.59
CA PHE A 158 -1.86 -7.74 -19.50
C PHE A 158 -0.37 -7.63 -19.87
N ARG A 159 0.04 -8.17 -21.03
CA ARG A 159 1.43 -8.07 -21.51
C ARG A 159 1.90 -6.62 -21.64
N ARG A 160 1.06 -5.72 -22.17
CA ARG A 160 1.41 -4.28 -22.27
C ARG A 160 1.63 -3.64 -20.90
N LYS A 161 0.81 -3.98 -19.90
CA LYS A 161 0.97 -3.49 -18.51
C LYS A 161 2.29 -3.98 -17.92
N LEU A 162 2.58 -5.28 -18.00
CA LEU A 162 3.84 -5.86 -17.52
C LEU A 162 5.07 -5.23 -18.19
N VAL A 163 5.06 -5.06 -19.52
CA VAL A 163 6.19 -4.43 -20.24
C VAL A 163 6.36 -2.97 -19.83
N ARG A 164 5.26 -2.23 -19.64
CA ARG A 164 5.31 -0.82 -19.19
C ARG A 164 5.92 -0.70 -17.79
N ASP A 165 5.62 -1.63 -16.90
CA ASP A 165 6.16 -1.64 -15.53
C ASP A 165 7.62 -2.11 -15.52
N ALA A 166 7.96 -3.19 -16.25
CA ALA A 166 9.32 -3.68 -16.40
C ALA A 166 10.27 -2.67 -17.08
N SER A 167 9.76 -1.84 -18.00
CA SER A 167 10.53 -0.75 -18.61
C SER A 167 10.60 0.53 -17.74
N GLY A 168 10.03 0.53 -16.54
CA GLY A 168 10.08 1.66 -15.61
C GLY A 168 9.21 2.86 -16.00
N ARG A 169 8.47 2.80 -17.11
CA ARG A 169 7.64 3.91 -17.62
C ARG A 169 6.59 4.34 -16.61
N THR A 170 5.94 3.39 -15.93
CA THR A 170 4.97 3.68 -14.88
C THR A 170 5.64 4.39 -13.70
N GLY A 171 6.77 3.87 -13.22
CA GLY A 171 7.52 4.46 -12.11
C GLY A 171 7.98 5.89 -12.41
N LEU A 172 8.55 6.13 -13.59
CA LEU A 172 8.98 7.47 -14.01
C LEU A 172 7.83 8.47 -14.07
N ARG A 173 6.65 8.04 -14.57
CA ARG A 173 5.45 8.89 -14.59
C ARG A 173 5.00 9.24 -13.18
N LEU A 174 4.88 8.25 -12.30
CA LEU A 174 4.46 8.46 -10.90
C LEU A 174 5.46 9.37 -10.15
N LEU A 175 6.76 9.15 -10.32
CA LEU A 175 7.78 10.00 -9.72
C LEU A 175 7.69 11.44 -10.24
N ARG A 176 7.49 11.64 -11.55
CA ARG A 176 7.29 12.98 -12.13
C ARG A 176 6.05 13.66 -11.56
N GLU A 177 4.94 12.94 -11.44
CA GLU A 177 3.70 13.46 -10.84
C GLU A 177 3.90 13.84 -9.37
N GLN A 178 4.62 13.04 -8.60
CA GLN A 178 4.99 13.35 -7.22
C GLN A 178 5.84 14.63 -7.13
N LEU A 179 6.86 14.76 -7.98
CA LEU A 179 7.78 15.91 -7.98
C LEU A 179 7.11 17.21 -8.44
N ARG A 180 6.07 17.14 -9.30
CA ARG A 180 5.26 18.33 -9.67
C ARG A 180 4.66 19.04 -8.46
N GLY A 181 4.47 18.34 -7.33
CA GLY A 181 4.00 18.93 -6.08
C GLY A 181 4.86 20.10 -5.57
N ILE A 182 6.11 20.24 -6.03
CA ILE A 182 7.01 21.34 -5.63
C ILE A 182 6.49 22.71 -6.11
N HIS A 183 5.80 22.71 -7.26
CA HIS A 183 5.18 23.89 -7.86
C HIS A 183 3.67 23.98 -7.60
N SER A 184 3.14 23.17 -6.67
CA SER A 184 1.71 23.22 -6.34
C SER A 184 1.36 24.52 -5.62
N ASP A 185 0.25 25.14 -6.01
CA ASP A 185 -0.34 26.29 -5.30
C ASP A 185 -0.86 25.89 -3.90
N VAL A 186 -1.12 24.59 -3.69
CA VAL A 186 -1.56 24.06 -2.39
C VAL A 186 -0.36 23.96 -1.45
N VAL A 187 -0.28 24.88 -0.49
CA VAL A 187 0.83 24.98 0.49
C VAL A 187 1.14 23.65 1.19
N VAL A 188 0.10 22.90 1.59
CA VAL A 188 0.26 21.62 2.28
C VAL A 188 0.93 20.56 1.39
N VAL A 189 0.65 20.56 0.08
CA VAL A 189 1.26 19.63 -0.88
C VAL A 189 2.75 19.92 -0.99
N ARG A 190 3.09 21.20 -1.22
CA ARG A 190 4.48 21.66 -1.33
C ARG A 190 5.29 21.39 -0.06
N GLN A 191 4.76 21.76 1.11
CA GLN A 191 5.43 21.51 2.39
C GLN A 191 5.63 20.02 2.67
N THR A 192 4.66 19.17 2.32
CA THR A 192 4.80 17.72 2.52
C THR A 192 5.85 17.14 1.58
N LEU A 193 5.90 17.58 0.32
CA LEU A 193 6.95 17.16 -0.60
C LEU A 193 8.33 17.59 -0.11
N ILE A 194 8.49 18.82 0.39
CA ILE A 194 9.76 19.28 0.98
C ILE A 194 10.18 18.35 2.13
N LYS A 195 9.26 17.99 3.03
CA LYS A 195 9.56 17.05 4.12
C LYS A 195 9.99 15.67 3.60
N ILE A 196 9.32 15.16 2.56
CA ILE A 196 9.70 13.90 1.91
C ILE A 196 11.13 14.00 1.37
N LEU A 197 11.47 15.10 0.67
CA LEU A 197 12.79 15.32 0.08
C LEU A 197 13.88 15.48 1.14
N VAL A 198 13.60 16.18 2.24
CA VAL A 198 14.54 16.33 3.38
C VAL A 198 14.89 14.97 3.99
N VAL A 199 13.97 14.01 4.02
CA VAL A 199 14.27 12.64 4.49
C VAL A 199 15.21 11.88 3.55
N GLN A 200 15.32 12.28 2.28
CA GLN A 200 16.21 11.63 1.31
C GLN A 200 17.63 12.23 1.28
N ALA A 201 17.83 13.39 1.92
CA ALA A 201 19.08 14.14 1.90
C ALA A 201 19.99 13.73 3.06
#